data_AF-A0A6M3LBM7-F1
#
_entry.id   AF-A0A6M3LBM7-F1
#
_cell.length_a   1.000
_cell.length_b   1.000
_cell.length_c   1.000
_cell.angle_alpha   90.00
_cell.angle_beta   90.00
_cell.angle_gamma   90.00
#
_symmetry.space_group_name_H-M   'P 1'
#
loop_
_entity.id
_entity.type
_entity.pdbx_description
1 polymer ?
#
loop_
_entity_poly.entity_id
_entity_poly.type
_entity_poly.pdbx_seq_one_letter_code
_entity_poly.pdbx_strand_id
1 'polypeptide(L)'
;MVADADEVIETGQYGALKLQKYKGTWEVVACRKGGGTDGVWYEQWAYPQIYRNKEKTPMDKAFPQKIVLGDDRKAREVLTRLLTMLQREKPPY
;
A
#
# COMPACT_ATOMS: atom_id res chain seq x y z
N MET A 1 -8.20 -10.64 21.64
CA MET A 1 -7.37 -10.07 20.57
C MET A 1 -8.12 -10.31 19.28
N VAL A 2 -8.76 -9.28 18.74
CA VAL A 2 -9.40 -9.38 17.43
C VAL A 2 -8.26 -9.34 16.43
N ALA A 3 -8.11 -10.38 15.61
CA ALA A 3 -7.20 -10.32 14.48
C ALA A 3 -7.65 -9.12 13.63
N ASP A 4 -6.83 -8.08 13.56
CA ASP A 4 -7.00 -7.03 12.55
C ASP A 4 -6.99 -7.78 11.21
N ALA A 5 -8.14 -7.83 10.54
CA ALA A 5 -8.28 -8.58 9.31
C ALA A 5 -7.44 -7.88 8.25
N ASP A 6 -6.28 -8.46 7.94
CA ASP A 6 -5.46 -8.09 6.79
C ASP A 6 -6.25 -8.42 5.51
N GLU A 7 -6.99 -7.44 5.01
CA GLU A 7 -7.77 -7.60 3.79
C GLU A 7 -6.87 -7.29 2.59
N VAL A 8 -6.76 -8.26 1.68
CA VAL A 8 -6.01 -8.13 0.43
C VAL A 8 -6.99 -7.97 -0.72
N ILE A 9 -6.85 -6.87 -1.46
CA ILE A 9 -7.68 -6.54 -2.63
C ILE A 9 -6.81 -6.69 -3.87
N GLU A 10 -7.19 -7.60 -4.77
CA GLU A 10 -6.52 -7.78 -6.04
C GLU A 10 -6.76 -6.56 -6.95
N THR A 11 -5.68 -6.01 -7.51
CA THR A 11 -5.74 -4.86 -8.42
C THR A 11 -5.36 -5.22 -9.86
N GLY A 12 -4.95 -6.48 -10.12
CA GLY A 12 -4.62 -7.00 -11.45
C GLY A 12 -3.85 -8.32 -11.41
N GLN A 13 -3.43 -8.83 -12.57
CA GLN A 13 -2.83 -10.16 -12.74
C GLN A 13 -1.63 -10.47 -11.82
N TYR A 14 -0.89 -9.44 -11.38
CA TYR A 14 0.31 -9.58 -10.55
C TYR A 14 0.36 -8.66 -9.33
N GLY A 15 -0.69 -7.88 -9.07
CA GLY A 15 -0.68 -6.82 -8.05
C GLY A 15 -1.91 -6.89 -7.14
N ALA A 16 -1.68 -6.61 -5.86
CA ALA A 16 -2.73 -6.44 -4.86
C ALA A 16 -2.36 -5.34 -3.86
N LEU A 17 -3.36 -4.81 -3.15
CA LEU A 17 -3.20 -3.91 -2.03
C LEU A 17 -3.67 -4.60 -0.76
N LYS A 18 -2.85 -4.56 0.30
CA LYS A 18 -3.24 -5.03 1.63
C LYS A 18 -3.49 -3.85 2.55
N LEU A 19 -4.66 -3.79 3.16
CA LEU A 19 -4.93 -2.87 4.27
C LEU A 19 -4.60 -3.59 5.58
N GLN A 20 -3.65 -3.04 6.35
CA GLN A 20 -3.21 -3.64 7.61
C GLN A 20 -3.16 -2.61 8.74
N LYS A 21 -3.22 -3.09 9.98
CA LYS A 21 -3.03 -2.26 11.18
C LYS A 21 -1.82 -2.73 11.96
N TYR A 22 -0.86 -1.84 12.18
CA TYR A 22 0.35 -2.12 12.94
C TYR A 22 0.57 -1.06 14.01
N LYS A 23 0.68 -1.49 15.28
CA LYS A 23 0.88 -0.60 16.43
C LYS A 23 -0.09 0.60 16.45
N GLY A 24 -1.36 0.35 16.16
CA GLY A 24 -2.42 1.37 16.15
C GLY A 24 -2.44 2.27 14.91
N THR A 25 -1.57 2.01 13.93
CA THR A 25 -1.49 2.78 12.68
C THR A 25 -1.98 1.94 11.52
N TRP A 26 -2.88 2.48 10.69
CA TRP A 26 -3.30 1.87 9.44
C TRP A 26 -2.27 2.15 8.33
N GLU A 27 -2.04 1.12 7.52
CA GLU A 27 -1.11 1.15 6.41
C GLU A 27 -1.72 0.44 5.20
N VAL A 28 -1.46 0.96 4.01
CA VAL A 28 -1.73 0.28 2.74
C VAL A 28 -0.41 -0.23 2.18
N VAL A 29 -0.31 -1.54 1.94
CA VAL A 29 0.92 -2.18 1.47
C VAL A 29 0.71 -2.75 0.07
N ALA A 30 1.61 -2.44 -0.85
CA ALA A 30 1.64 -3.09 -2.16
C ALA A 30 2.06 -4.56 -2.01
N CYS A 31 1.34 -5.45 -2.68
CA CYS A 31 1.57 -6.88 -2.64
C CYS A 31 1.72 -7.45 -4.06
N ARG A 32 2.48 -8.54 -4.17
CA ARG A 32 2.67 -9.30 -5.40
C ARG A 32 2.25 -10.76 -5.20
N LYS A 33 1.73 -11.39 -6.25
CA LYS A 33 1.36 -12.80 -6.22
C LYS A 33 2.63 -13.68 -6.17
N GLY A 34 2.61 -14.70 -5.32
CA GLY A 34 3.66 -15.73 -5.29
C GLY A 34 3.77 -16.49 -6.61
N GLY A 35 4.98 -16.70 -7.10
CA GLY A 35 5.21 -17.63 -8.21
C GLY A 35 5.02 -19.07 -7.74
N GLY A 36 4.06 -19.79 -8.32
CA GLY A 36 3.89 -21.24 -8.11
C GLY A 36 3.00 -21.66 -6.94
N THR A 37 2.32 -20.73 -6.25
CA THR A 37 1.31 -21.07 -5.23
C THR A 37 0.06 -20.24 -5.46
N ASP A 38 -1.05 -20.91 -5.75
CA ASP A 38 -2.35 -20.24 -5.85
C ASP A 38 -2.76 -19.65 -4.50
N GLY A 39 -3.16 -18.39 -4.50
CA GLY A 39 -3.74 -17.70 -3.34
C GLY A 39 -2.77 -17.05 -2.35
N VAL A 40 -1.44 -17.11 -2.56
CA VAL A 40 -0.49 -16.47 -1.63
C VAL A 40 -0.02 -15.11 -2.15
N TRP A 41 -0.25 -14.08 -1.33
CA TRP A 41 0.18 -12.69 -1.57
C TRP A 41 1.35 -12.32 -0.65
N TYR A 42 2.40 -11.76 -1.25
CA TYR A 42 3.60 -11.31 -0.53
C TYR A 42 3.69 -9.79 -0.58
N GLU A 43 4.10 -9.17 0.52
CA GLU A 43 4.42 -7.74 0.54
C GLU A 43 5.54 -7.44 -0.47
N GLN A 44 5.38 -6.33 -1.18
CA GLN A 44 6.35 -5.86 -2.15
C GLN A 44 7.38 -4.97 -1.46
N TRP A 45 8.66 -5.33 -1.60
CA TRP A 45 9.79 -4.59 -1.06
C TRP A 45 10.56 -3.91 -2.19
N ALA A 46 11.04 -2.69 -1.95
CA ALA A 46 11.82 -1.92 -2.90
C ALA A 46 13.04 -1.27 -2.26
N TYR A 47 14.06 -1.03 -3.08
CA TYR A 47 15.22 -0.19 -2.74
C TYR A 47 14.97 1.18 -3.36
N PRO A 48 14.47 2.18 -2.62
CA PRO A 48 14.23 3.49 -3.22
C PRO A 48 15.56 4.17 -3.60
N GLN A 49 15.43 5.27 -4.31
CA GLN A 49 16.54 6.19 -4.53
C GLN A 49 16.43 7.37 -3.57
N ILE A 50 17.52 7.68 -2.88
CA ILE A 50 17.67 8.92 -2.09
C ILE A 50 18.56 9.89 -2.85
N TYR A 51 18.31 11.19 -2.69
CA TYR A 51 19.20 12.20 -3.24
C TYR A 51 20.38 12.42 -2.29
N ARG A 52 21.59 12.13 -2.76
CA ARG A 52 22.84 12.49 -2.10
C ARG A 52 23.66 13.31 -3.09
N ASN A 53 24.14 14.48 -2.67
CA ASN A 53 24.96 15.36 -3.52
C ASN A 53 24.31 15.69 -4.90
N LYS A 54 22.98 15.86 -4.94
CA LYS A 54 22.18 16.08 -6.18
C LYS A 54 22.11 14.88 -7.15
N GLU A 55 22.62 13.72 -6.77
CA GLU A 55 22.51 12.47 -7.53
C GLU A 55 21.54 11.49 -6.86
N LYS A 56 20.84 10.70 -7.67
CA LYS A 56 19.96 9.62 -7.18
C LYS A 56 20.80 8.40 -6.85
N THR A 57 20.97 8.09 -5.57
CA THR A 57 21.67 6.88 -5.11
C THR A 57 20.66 5.89 -4.55
N PRO A 58 20.66 4.62 -5.00
CA PRO A 58 19.87 3.57 -4.37
C PRO A 58 20.21 3.42 -2.89
N MET A 59 19.23 3.08 -2.06
CA MET A 59 19.49 2.67 -0.68
C MET A 59 19.96 1.21 -0.65
N ASP A 60 20.84 0.88 0.31
CA ASP A 60 21.33 -0.50 0.50
C ASP A 60 20.30 -1.41 1.18
N LYS A 61 19.29 -0.84 1.84
CA LYS A 61 18.26 -1.57 2.57
C LYS A 61 16.92 -1.45 1.87
N ALA A 62 16.32 -2.60 1.55
CA ALA A 62 14.95 -2.66 1.06
C ALA A 62 13.95 -2.28 2.17
N PHE A 63 12.86 -1.65 1.77
CA PHE A 63 11.70 -1.44 2.63
C PHE A 63 10.40 -1.83 1.93
N PRO A 64 9.34 -2.14 2.69
CA PRO A 64 8.04 -2.41 2.10
C PRO A 64 7.51 -1.16 1.39
N GLN A 65 6.96 -1.34 0.19
CA GLN A 65 6.22 -0.30 -0.49
C GLN A 65 4.87 -0.13 0.20
N LYS A 66 4.84 0.77 1.18
CA LYS A 66 3.66 1.04 1.99
C LYS A 66 3.38 2.52 2.16
N ILE A 67 2.11 2.85 2.32
CA ILE A 67 1.60 4.18 2.61
C ILE A 67 1.00 4.15 4.00
N VAL A 68 1.53 4.97 4.90
CA VAL A 68 1.02 5.11 6.26
C VAL A 68 -0.17 6.08 6.25
N LEU A 69 -1.33 5.63 6.72
CA LEU A 69 -2.56 6.41 6.75
C LEU A 69 -2.77 7.14 8.10
N GLY A 70 -2.16 6.63 9.17
CA GLY A 70 -2.29 7.17 10.52
C GLY A 70 -3.26 6.37 11.39
N ASP A 71 -3.79 6.99 12.44
CA ASP A 71 -4.81 6.38 13.31
C ASP A 71 -6.15 6.13 12.58
N ASP A 72 -7.09 5.47 13.24
CA ASP A 72 -8.41 5.14 12.68
C ASP A 72 -9.14 6.36 12.10
N ARG A 73 -9.06 7.53 12.76
CA ARG A 73 -9.73 8.76 12.32
C ARG A 73 -9.05 9.30 11.07
N LYS A 74 -7.72 9.40 11.09
CA LYS A 74 -6.93 9.93 9.98
C LYS A 74 -7.00 9.03 8.76
N ALA A 75 -6.98 7.72 8.95
CA ALA A 75 -7.09 6.75 7.87
C ALA A 75 -8.41 6.89 7.12
N ARG A 76 -9.54 7.00 7.84
CA ARG A 76 -10.85 7.25 7.23
C ARG A 76 -10.87 8.56 6.44
N GLU A 77 -10.36 9.65 7.02
CA GLU A 77 -10.28 10.95 6.36
C GLU A 77 -9.51 10.88 5.03
N VAL A 78 -8.33 10.24 5.03
CA VAL A 78 -7.48 10.09 3.84
C VAL A 78 -8.17 9.26 2.77
N LEU A 79 -8.71 8.09 3.12
CA LEU A 79 -9.37 7.20 2.17
C LEU A 79 -10.62 7.84 1.57
N THR A 80 -11.45 8.52 2.36
CA THR A 80 -12.62 9.26 1.86
C THR A 80 -12.22 10.36 0.88
N ARG A 81 -11.13 11.09 1.16
CA ARG A 81 -10.64 12.13 0.25
C ARG A 81 -10.19 11.55 -1.09
N LEU A 82 -9.45 10.44 -1.08
CA LEU A 82 -9.01 9.77 -2.30
C LEU A 82 -10.21 9.27 -3.13
N LEU A 83 -11.18 8.61 -2.49
CA LEU A 83 -12.41 8.17 -3.16
C LEU A 83 -13.19 9.33 -3.77
N THR A 84 -13.28 10.45 -3.06
CA THR A 84 -13.95 11.66 -3.57
C THR A 84 -13.25 12.21 -4.81
N MET A 85 -11.92 12.20 -4.84
CA MET A 85 -11.15 12.64 -6.02
C MET A 85 -11.44 11.74 -7.23
N LEU A 86 -11.40 10.42 -7.05
CA LEU A 86 -11.68 9.45 -8.12
C LEU A 86 -13.12 9.55 -8.65
N GLN A 87 -14.10 9.81 -7.78
CA GLN A 87 -15.50 9.96 -8.19
C GLN A 87 -15.75 11.24 -9.01
N ARG A 88 -14.99 12.31 -8.76
CA ARG A 88 -15.06 13.56 -9.53
C ARG A 88 -14.47 13.43 -10.93
N GLU A 89 -13.58 12.47 -11.14
CA GLU A 89 -12.96 12.20 -12.44
C GLU A 89 -13.81 11.28 -13.35
N LYS A 90 -14.97 10.78 -12.89
CA LYS A 90 -15.90 10.09 -13.80
C LYS A 90 -16.35 11.07 -14.90
N PRO A 91 -16.09 10.79 -16.19
CA PRO A 91 -16.66 11.59 -17.28
C PRO A 91 -18.19 11.56 -17.20
N PRO A 92 -18.87 12.63 -17.63
CA PRO A 92 -20.31 12.57 -17.81
C PRO A 92 -20.59 11.54 -18.91
N TYR A 93 -21.17 10.40 -18.53
CA TYR A 93 -21.89 9.52 -19.44
C TYR A 93 -23.37 9.65 -19.12
#